data_AF-A0A2E7ZV37-F1
#
_entry.id   AF-A0A2E7ZV37-F1
#
_cell.length_a   1.000
_cell.length_b   1.000
_cell.length_c   1.000
_cell.angle_alpha   90.00
_cell.angle_beta   90.00
_cell.angle_gamma   90.00
#
_symmetry.space_group_name_H-M   'P 1'
#
loop_
_entity.id
_entity.type
_entity.pdbx_description
1 polymer ?
#
loop_
_entity_poly.entity_id
_entity_poly.type
_entity_poly.pdbx_seq_one_letter_code
_entity_poly.pdbx_strand_id
1 'polypeptide(L)'
;MALYLKTTGRSVVRSNHYFVEYVKGLLDGGPVLRVRARGDGHGLYREGLMVAVVTDDLLYFCAHGKRGESLRMRGATQLQSGSRKRAVPFFRAPDAALDDPDYAQTLAEEAFRDAVTADLQLPPNKRKHRPE
;
A
#
# COMPACT_ATOMS: atom_id res chain seq x y z
N MET A 1 17.68 11.01 -28.84
CA MET A 1 16.55 10.18 -29.31
C MET A 1 16.49 8.91 -28.48
N ALA A 2 15.63 8.87 -27.46
CA ALA A 2 15.40 7.65 -26.68
C ALA A 2 14.41 6.75 -27.44
N LEU A 3 14.87 5.57 -27.86
CA LEU A 3 14.02 4.57 -28.51
C LEU A 3 13.03 3.98 -27.49
N TYR A 4 11.73 4.22 -27.73
CA TYR A 4 10.64 3.55 -27.01
C TYR A 4 10.42 2.17 -27.62
N LEU A 5 10.89 1.12 -26.93
CA LEU A 5 10.48 -0.26 -27.22
C LEU A 5 9.03 -0.45 -26.75
N LYS A 6 8.10 -0.57 -27.69
CA LYS A 6 6.74 -1.08 -27.44
C LYS A 6 6.84 -2.55 -27.07
N THR A 7 6.82 -2.86 -25.77
CA THR A 7 6.56 -4.21 -25.28
C THR A 7 5.08 -4.34 -24.90
N THR A 8 4.46 -5.35 -25.49
CA THR A 8 3.12 -5.83 -25.22
C THR A 8 2.98 -6.30 -23.77
N GLY A 9 1.92 -5.87 -23.08
CA GLY A 9 1.33 -6.57 -21.92
C GLY A 9 2.03 -6.41 -20.57
N ARG A 10 1.42 -5.63 -19.67
CA ARG A 10 1.88 -5.31 -18.29
C ARG A 10 3.22 -4.57 -18.24
N SER A 11 3.16 -3.25 -18.12
CA SER A 11 4.24 -2.45 -17.55
C SER A 11 4.40 -2.85 -16.08
N VAL A 12 5.17 -3.90 -15.80
CA VAL A 12 5.54 -4.29 -14.43
C VAL A 12 6.75 -3.43 -14.07
N VAL A 13 6.52 -2.36 -13.31
CA VAL A 13 7.62 -1.62 -12.72
C VAL A 13 7.91 -2.26 -11.36
N ARG A 14 8.97 -3.07 -11.31
CA ARG A 14 9.40 -3.73 -10.08
C ARG A 14 10.11 -2.71 -9.20
N SER A 15 9.80 -2.70 -7.91
CA SER A 15 10.58 -1.94 -6.93
C SER A 15 11.96 -2.59 -6.71
N ASN A 16 12.95 -1.75 -6.45
CA ASN A 16 14.26 -2.18 -6.02
C ASN A 16 14.16 -2.90 -4.66
N HIS A 17 14.82 -4.05 -4.53
CA HIS A 17 14.89 -4.82 -3.28
C HIS A 17 15.33 -3.94 -2.10
N TYR A 18 16.30 -3.04 -2.30
CA TYR A 18 16.78 -2.14 -1.24
C TYR A 18 15.69 -1.19 -0.72
N PHE A 19 14.82 -0.69 -1.60
CA PHE A 19 13.72 0.20 -1.18
C PHE A 19 12.68 -0.57 -0.36
N VAL A 20 12.40 -1.83 -0.72
CA VAL A 20 11.48 -2.70 0.03
C VAL A 20 12.02 -2.99 1.43
N GLU A 21 13.32 -3.31 1.55
CA GLU A 21 13.94 -3.54 2.86
C GLU A 21 14.05 -2.26 3.69
N TYR A 22 14.29 -1.11 3.06
CA TYR A 22 14.22 0.19 3.73
C TYR A 22 12.83 0.48 4.31
N VAL A 23 11.76 0.31 3.50
CA VAL A 23 10.38 0.50 3.98
C VAL A 23 10.02 -0.48 5.10
N LYS A 24 10.52 -1.71 5.04
CA LYS A 24 10.37 -2.66 6.16
C LYS A 24 11.01 -2.12 7.43
N GLY A 25 12.28 -1.69 7.36
CA GLY A 25 12.98 -1.12 8.51
C GLY A 25 12.30 0.13 9.05
N LEU A 26 11.78 0.99 8.18
CA LEU A 26 11.01 2.18 8.53
C LEU A 26 9.76 1.87 9.37
N LEU A 27 9.14 0.71 9.15
CA LEU A 27 7.90 0.29 9.81
C LEU A 27 8.11 -0.76 10.90
N ASP A 28 9.35 -1.16 11.18
CA ASP A 28 9.69 -2.23 12.12
C ASP A 28 9.48 -1.83 13.60
N GLY A 29 9.41 -0.51 13.88
CA GLY A 29 9.09 0.01 15.22
C GLY A 29 7.62 -0.22 15.65
N GLY A 30 6.77 -0.66 14.72
CA GLY A 30 5.35 -0.91 14.94
C GLY A 30 4.96 -2.39 14.94
N PRO A 31 3.65 -2.69 14.88
CA PRO A 31 3.16 -4.07 14.86
C PRO A 31 3.62 -4.84 13.62
N VAL A 32 3.95 -6.13 13.79
CA VAL A 32 4.64 -6.96 12.79
C VAL A 32 3.95 -6.94 11.42
N LEU A 33 4.66 -6.42 10.42
CA LEU A 33 4.25 -6.45 9.02
C LEU A 33 4.92 -7.61 8.28
N ARG A 34 4.11 -8.52 7.73
CA ARG A 34 4.59 -9.57 6.83
C ARG A 34 4.63 -9.04 5.40
N VAL A 35 5.80 -9.11 4.77
CA VAL A 35 5.94 -8.73 3.35
C VAL A 35 5.67 -9.93 2.45
N ARG A 36 4.84 -9.73 1.43
CA ARG A 36 4.54 -10.74 0.40
C ARG A 36 4.69 -10.14 -0.98
N ALA A 37 5.32 -10.88 -1.89
CA ALA A 37 5.33 -10.53 -3.30
C ALA A 37 3.88 -10.55 -3.83
N ARG A 38 3.49 -9.48 -4.53
CA ARG A 38 2.17 -9.31 -5.12
C ARG A 38 2.33 -8.82 -6.55
N GLY A 39 2.65 -9.71 -7.48
CA GLY A 39 2.66 -9.43 -8.93
C GLY A 39 3.44 -8.19 -9.36
N ASP A 40 2.79 -7.03 -9.29
CA ASP A 40 3.25 -5.66 -9.59
C ASP A 40 3.95 -4.93 -8.41
N GLY A 41 4.08 -5.53 -7.23
CA GLY A 41 4.76 -4.91 -6.09
C GLY A 41 4.95 -5.84 -4.88
N HIS A 42 5.21 -5.23 -3.72
CA HIS A 42 5.35 -5.90 -2.43
C HIS A 42 4.26 -5.42 -1.48
N GLY A 43 3.35 -6.30 -1.08
CA GLY A 43 2.31 -5.98 -0.11
C GLY A 43 2.82 -6.19 1.31
N LEU A 44 2.52 -5.25 2.20
CA LEU A 44 2.79 -5.33 3.63
C LEU A 44 1.49 -5.65 4.35
N TYR A 45 1.50 -6.71 5.16
CA TYR A 45 0.32 -7.27 5.79
C TYR A 45 0.41 -7.31 7.30
N ARG A 46 -0.66 -6.93 7.98
CA ARG A 46 -0.87 -7.11 9.42
C ARG A 46 -2.16 -7.89 9.64
N GLU A 47 -2.12 -8.95 10.45
CA GLU A 47 -3.32 -9.72 10.84
C GLU A 47 -4.17 -10.16 9.62
N GLY A 48 -3.51 -10.53 8.52
CA GLY A 48 -4.14 -10.95 7.26
C GLY A 48 -4.64 -9.82 6.35
N LEU A 49 -4.58 -8.57 6.81
CA LEU A 49 -5.00 -7.38 6.06
C LEU A 49 -3.82 -6.69 5.38
N MET A 50 -4.02 -6.22 4.16
CA MET A 50 -2.99 -5.44 3.44
C MET A 50 -3.05 -3.99 3.90
N VAL A 51 -2.00 -3.53 4.56
CA VAL A 51 -1.90 -2.20 5.16
C VAL A 51 -1.15 -1.24 4.24
N ALA A 52 -0.12 -1.72 3.56
CA ALA A 52 0.66 -0.94 2.62
C ALA A 52 1.06 -1.77 1.39
N VAL A 53 1.48 -1.08 0.34
CA VAL A 53 2.09 -1.69 -0.85
C VAL A 53 3.23 -0.82 -1.35
N VAL A 54 4.32 -1.47 -1.73
CA VAL A 54 5.48 -0.86 -2.39
C VAL A 54 5.49 -1.29 -3.85
N THR A 55 5.44 -0.33 -4.76
CA THR A 55 5.48 -0.55 -6.22
C THR A 55 6.10 0.69 -6.88
N ASP A 56 6.90 0.50 -7.93
CA ASP A 56 7.60 1.60 -8.61
C ASP A 56 8.40 2.50 -7.65
N ASP A 57 9.10 1.89 -6.69
CA ASP A 57 9.82 2.57 -5.59
C ASP A 57 9.01 3.66 -4.84
N LEU A 58 7.69 3.47 -4.78
CA LEU A 58 6.78 4.32 -4.04
C LEU A 58 6.05 3.50 -2.98
N LEU A 59 5.89 4.11 -1.80
CA LEU A 59 5.11 3.58 -0.70
C LEU A 59 3.66 4.08 -0.80
N TYR A 60 2.71 3.16 -0.69
CA TYR A 60 1.29 3.47 -0.61
C TYR A 60 0.66 2.86 0.64
N PHE A 61 -0.20 3.61 1.31
CA PHE A 61 -0.98 3.14 2.46
C PHE A 61 -2.44 2.90 2.09
N CYS A 62 -3.02 1.87 2.69
CA CYS A 62 -4.44 1.58 2.60
C CYS A 62 -5.25 2.75 3.21
N ALA A 63 -6.28 3.24 2.53
CA ALA A 63 -7.24 4.17 3.10
C ALA A 63 -8.65 3.92 2.56
N HIS A 64 -9.57 3.60 3.46
CA HIS A 64 -10.97 3.30 3.17
C HIS A 64 -11.90 4.37 3.73
N GLY A 65 -13.18 4.33 3.32
CA GLY A 65 -14.23 5.22 3.84
C GLY A 65 -13.85 6.70 3.80
N LYS A 66 -14.14 7.40 4.91
CA LYS A 66 -13.98 8.86 5.05
C LYS A 66 -12.54 9.34 4.82
N ARG A 67 -11.53 8.60 5.29
CA ARG A 67 -10.13 9.00 5.10
C ARG A 67 -9.74 8.89 3.64
N GLY A 68 -10.13 7.82 2.96
CA GLY A 68 -9.94 7.66 1.52
C GLY A 68 -10.65 8.75 0.70
N GLU A 69 -11.86 9.14 1.08
CA GLU A 69 -12.58 10.27 0.46
C GLU A 69 -11.87 11.61 0.67
N SER A 70 -11.43 11.90 1.89
CA SER A 70 -10.67 13.11 2.23
C SER A 70 -9.38 13.21 1.41
N LEU A 71 -8.63 12.11 1.31
CA LEU A 71 -7.40 12.06 0.51
C LEU A 71 -7.67 12.33 -0.98
N ARG A 72 -8.75 11.77 -1.55
CA ARG A 72 -9.17 12.06 -2.93
C ARG A 72 -9.50 13.54 -3.12
N MET A 73 -10.26 14.14 -2.21
CA MET A 73 -10.63 15.56 -2.29
C MET A 73 -9.41 16.48 -2.19
N ARG A 74 -8.38 16.06 -1.44
CA ARG A 74 -7.10 16.78 -1.32
C ARG A 74 -6.13 16.52 -2.48
N GLY A 75 -6.53 15.74 -3.48
CA GLY A 75 -5.71 15.45 -4.66
C GLY A 75 -4.58 14.45 -4.40
N ALA A 76 -4.65 13.65 -3.33
CA ALA A 76 -3.65 12.62 -3.06
C ALA A 76 -3.61 11.58 -4.19
N THR A 77 -2.42 11.11 -4.54
CA THR A 77 -2.23 10.15 -5.63
C THR A 77 -2.75 8.77 -5.22
N GLN A 78 -3.86 8.34 -5.82
CA GLN A 78 -4.42 7.01 -5.62
C GLN A 78 -3.79 5.99 -6.58
N LEU A 79 -3.43 4.82 -6.08
CA LEU A 79 -2.87 3.73 -6.87
C LEU A 79 -3.90 3.17 -7.84
N GLN A 80 -3.46 2.92 -9.08
CA GLN A 80 -4.20 2.21 -10.10
C GLN A 80 -3.58 0.82 -10.29
N SER A 81 -4.40 -0.24 -10.29
CA SER A 81 -3.92 -1.62 -10.38
C SER A 81 -4.59 -2.42 -11.50
N GLY A 82 -3.81 -3.34 -12.07
CA GLY A 82 -4.21 -4.23 -13.17
C GLY A 82 -4.22 -3.56 -14.55
N SER A 83 -4.44 -4.37 -15.58
CA SER A 83 -4.38 -3.91 -16.99
C SER A 83 -5.41 -2.83 -17.34
N ARG A 84 -6.54 -2.81 -16.63
CA ARG A 84 -7.60 -1.80 -16.79
C ARG A 84 -7.41 -0.57 -15.89
N LYS A 85 -6.27 -0.44 -15.20
CA LYS A 85 -5.94 0.70 -14.32
C LYS A 85 -7.06 1.05 -13.33
N ARG A 86 -7.61 0.03 -12.66
CA ARG A 86 -8.70 0.27 -11.69
C ARG A 86 -8.14 0.91 -10.43
N ALA A 87 -8.77 1.98 -9.97
CA ALA A 87 -8.43 2.62 -8.71
C ALA A 87 -8.63 1.63 -7.54
N VAL A 88 -7.62 1.51 -6.69
CA VAL A 88 -7.65 0.71 -5.45
C VAL A 88 -7.51 1.63 -4.24
N PRO A 89 -7.94 1.25 -3.03
CA PRO A 89 -7.96 2.13 -1.86
C PRO A 89 -6.56 2.28 -1.24
N PHE A 90 -5.55 2.57 -2.07
CA PHE A 90 -4.17 2.79 -1.67
C PHE A 90 -3.72 4.16 -2.17
N PHE A 91 -3.13 4.96 -1.29
CA PHE A 91 -2.72 6.33 -1.58
C PHE A 91 -1.24 6.50 -1.28
N ARG A 92 -0.55 7.25 -2.14
CA ARG A 92 0.89 7.48 -2.00
C ARG A 92 1.17 8.12 -0.64
N ALA A 93 2.13 7.57 0.08
CA ALA A 93 2.63 8.16 1.31
C ALA A 93 3.24 9.54 1.00
N PRO A 94 3.05 10.55 1.88
CA PRO A 94 3.81 11.79 1.77
C PRO A 94 5.30 11.50 1.83
N ASP A 95 6.11 12.25 1.08
CA ASP A 95 7.56 12.03 1.04
C ASP A 95 8.19 12.16 2.44
N ALA A 96 7.67 13.08 3.28
CA ALA A 96 8.07 13.24 4.68
C ALA A 96 7.89 11.97 5.53
N ALA A 97 7.02 11.04 5.14
CA ALA A 97 6.86 9.77 5.84
C ALA A 97 8.04 8.81 5.59
N LEU A 98 8.85 9.03 4.56
CA LEU A 98 10.07 8.23 4.35
C LEU A 98 11.17 8.69 5.33
N ASP A 99 11.26 9.99 5.59
CA ASP A 99 12.31 10.55 6.46
C ASP A 99 11.95 10.52 7.96
N ASP A 100 10.67 10.30 8.30
CA ASP A 100 10.16 10.28 9.68
C ASP A 100 9.51 8.92 10.01
N PRO A 101 10.21 8.03 10.72
CA PRO A 101 9.69 6.72 11.12
C PRO A 101 8.43 6.78 12.00
N ASP A 102 8.30 7.79 12.86
CA ASP A 102 7.13 7.91 13.74
C ASP A 102 5.90 8.33 12.91
N TYR A 103 6.10 9.22 11.93
CA TYR A 103 5.05 9.57 10.99
C TYR A 103 4.66 8.38 10.10
N ALA A 104 5.62 7.61 9.61
CA ALA A 104 5.38 6.40 8.83
C ALA A 104 4.54 5.38 9.61
N GLN A 105 4.88 5.16 10.88
CA GLN A 105 4.15 4.25 11.78
C GLN A 105 2.73 4.75 12.05
N THR A 106 2.55 6.05 12.26
CA THR A 106 1.22 6.66 12.42
C THR A 106 0.34 6.37 11.21
N LEU A 107 0.87 6.56 10.00
CA LEU A 107 0.14 6.27 8.76
C LEU A 107 -0.17 4.78 8.59
N ALA A 108 0.75 3.90 8.97
CA ALA A 108 0.55 2.45 8.95
C ALA A 108 -0.55 2.00 9.92
N GLU A 109 -0.60 2.57 11.12
CA GLU A 109 -1.61 2.28 12.13
C GLU A 109 -3.00 2.77 11.67
N GLU A 110 -3.11 3.98 11.12
CA GLU A 110 -4.35 4.46 10.53
C GLU A 110 -4.80 3.58 9.34
N ALA A 111 -3.87 3.15 8.49
CA ALA A 111 -4.15 2.25 7.38
C ALA A 111 -4.64 0.88 7.84
N PHE A 112 -4.13 0.38 8.96
CA PHE A 112 -4.62 -0.84 9.57
C PHE A 112 -6.07 -0.67 10.06
N ARG A 113 -6.37 0.41 10.79
CA ARG A 113 -7.75 0.69 11.27
C ARG A 113 -8.76 0.79 10.13
N ASP A 114 -8.37 1.43 9.03
CA ASP A 114 -9.20 1.50 7.82
C ASP A 114 -9.41 0.12 7.19
N ALA A 115 -8.37 -0.70 7.11
CA ALA A 115 -8.45 -2.05 6.56
C ALA A 115 -9.35 -2.96 7.43
N VAL A 116 -9.25 -2.86 8.76
CA VAL A 116 -10.13 -3.59 9.70
C VAL A 116 -11.57 -3.16 9.50
N THR A 117 -11.83 -1.85 9.45
CA THR A 117 -13.17 -1.31 9.24
C THR A 117 -13.77 -1.81 7.93
N ALA A 118 -12.99 -1.81 6.85
CA ALA A 118 -13.43 -2.32 5.56
C ALA A 118 -13.68 -3.84 5.56
N ASP A 119 -12.84 -4.62 6.24
CA ASP A 119 -13.01 -6.07 6.36
C ASP A 119 -14.27 -6.43 7.14
N LEU A 120 -14.60 -5.68 8.20
CA LEU A 120 -15.81 -5.90 9.00
C LEU A 120 -17.11 -5.69 8.21
N GLN A 121 -17.09 -4.89 7.13
CA GLN A 121 -18.23 -4.71 6.23
C GLN A 121 -18.44 -5.90 5.28
N LEU A 122 -17.48 -6.82 5.17
CA LEU A 122 -17.62 -8.03 4.37
C LEU A 122 -18.44 -9.10 5.10
N PRO A 123 -19.16 -9.97 4.35
CA PRO A 123 -19.76 -11.17 4.92
C PRO A 123 -18.72 -12.01 5.69
N PRO A 124 -19.10 -12.67 6.81
CA PRO A 124 -18.14 -13.36 7.68
C PRO A 124 -17.20 -14.35 6.96
N ASN A 125 -17.69 -15.06 5.94
CA ASN A 125 -16.90 -16.02 5.16
C ASN A 125 -15.89 -15.37 4.18
N LYS A 126 -15.92 -14.05 4.00
CA LYS A 126 -15.02 -13.28 3.14
C LYS A 126 -14.03 -12.43 3.92
N ARG A 127 -14.19 -12.32 5.23
CA ARG A 127 -13.30 -11.58 6.14
C ARG A 127 -11.92 -12.20 6.17
N LYS A 128 -10.90 -11.35 6.24
CA LYS A 128 -9.48 -11.71 6.23
C LYS A 128 -8.78 -11.33 7.52
N HIS A 129 -9.38 -10.44 8.32
CA HIS A 129 -8.81 -10.05 9.60
C HIS A 129 -8.71 -11.26 10.53
N ARG A 130 -7.50 -11.49 11.05
CA ARG A 130 -7.17 -12.57 11.98
C ARG A 130 -6.37 -11.95 13.13
N PRO A 131 -7.04 -11.48 14.20
CA PRO A 131 -6.32 -11.01 15.39
C PRO A 131 -5.49 -12.18 15.94
N GLU A 132 -4.22 -11.89 16.24
CA GLU A 132 -3.33 -12.86 16.90
C GLU A 132 -3.72 -13.05 18.38
#